data_AF-A0A2P2BYP4-F1
#
_entry.id   AF-A0A2P2BYP4-F1
#
_cell.length_a   1.000
_cell.length_b   1.000
_cell.length_c   1.000
_cell.angle_alpha   90.00
_cell.angle_beta   90.00
_cell.angle_gamma   90.00
#
_symmetry.space_group_name_H-M   'P 1'
#
loop_
_entity.id
_entity.type
_entity.pdbx_description
1 polymer ?
#
loop_
_entity_poly.entity_id
_entity_poly.type
_entity_poly.pdbx_seq_one_letter_code
_entity_poly.pdbx_strand_id
1 'polypeptide(L)'
;MTQRLVDEARPAHRTGRFGDARPAWLAGVLAVALCAVAVVAGFQAIDPDWARASLGAGDGAGADLGTGQILARNAAVALFLYTGVATGGISTALGVVMTSMYVGATMAVGVENAGAGALFGQILTYAPFEFVGLIVAAAAGLLPVCTAIMSPPPSLEGASAFRRYIHGITASIPLLVLSLALLTVGAVIEAIQISHTSGGLL
;
A
#
# COMPACT_ATOMS: atom_id res chain seq x y z
N MET A 1 -47.52 19.47 32.28
CA MET A 1 -46.80 18.34 32.91
C MET A 1 -46.63 17.13 31.96
N THR A 2 -47.35 17.09 30.84
CA THR A 2 -47.35 15.99 29.85
C THR A 2 -46.33 16.12 28.71
N GLN A 3 -45.73 17.30 28.50
CA GLN A 3 -44.70 17.49 27.46
C GLN A 3 -43.31 16.96 27.86
N ARG A 4 -43.01 16.83 29.16
CA ARG A 4 -41.70 16.35 29.63
C ARG A 4 -41.50 14.84 29.46
N LEU A 5 -42.56 14.07 29.25
CA LEU A 5 -42.46 12.61 29.09
C LEU A 5 -42.30 12.17 27.64
N VAL A 6 -42.48 13.07 26.66
CA VAL A 6 -42.29 12.76 25.24
C VAL A 6 -40.84 12.99 24.79
N ASP A 7 -40.09 13.85 25.48
CA ASP A 7 -38.68 14.11 25.18
C ASP A 7 -37.72 13.02 25.69
N GLU A 8 -38.14 12.17 26.64
CA GLU A 8 -37.32 11.06 27.17
C GLU A 8 -37.41 9.77 26.32
N ALA A 9 -38.28 9.73 25.32
CA ALA A 9 -38.48 8.58 24.44
C ALA A 9 -37.81 8.73 23.07
N ARG A 10 -36.82 9.63 22.91
CA ARG A 10 -35.94 9.54 21.75
C ARG A 10 -35.00 8.36 21.97
N PRO A 11 -35.13 7.26 21.21
CA PRO A 11 -34.15 6.18 21.30
C PRO A 11 -32.80 6.82 21.05
N ALA A 12 -31.92 6.74 22.05
CA ALA A 12 -30.51 7.00 21.89
C ALA A 12 -30.13 6.27 20.61
N HIS A 13 -29.80 7.04 19.57
CA HIS A 13 -29.37 6.52 18.30
C HIS A 13 -28.15 5.68 18.64
N ARG A 14 -28.37 4.37 18.83
CA ARG A 14 -27.35 3.35 18.71
C ARG A 14 -26.92 3.48 17.26
N THR A 15 -26.01 4.40 17.00
CA THR A 15 -25.09 4.34 15.88
C THR A 15 -24.25 3.10 16.14
N GLY A 16 -24.89 1.96 15.87
CA GLY A 16 -24.30 0.66 16.01
C GLY A 16 -23.10 0.61 15.10
N ARG A 17 -21.93 0.43 15.71
CA ARG A 17 -20.95 -0.59 15.32
C ARG A 17 -20.38 -0.55 13.90
N PHE A 18 -20.58 0.51 13.15
CA PHE A 18 -19.79 0.88 11.99
C PHE A 18 -19.00 2.12 12.40
N GLY A 19 -17.86 1.87 13.08
CA GLY A 19 -16.92 2.93 13.45
C GLY A 19 -16.58 3.75 12.22
N ASP A 20 -16.50 5.07 12.39
CA ASP A 20 -16.25 6.04 11.31
C ASP A 20 -15.23 5.48 10.30
N ALA A 21 -15.66 5.20 9.07
CA ALA A 21 -14.76 4.73 8.00
C ALA A 21 -13.76 5.81 7.53
N ARG A 22 -13.90 7.04 8.06
CA ARG A 22 -13.15 8.23 7.68
C ARG A 22 -11.63 8.07 7.83
N PRO A 23 -11.07 7.50 8.91
CA PRO A 23 -9.62 7.32 9.06
C PRO A 23 -9.06 6.33 8.05
N ALA A 24 -9.75 5.22 7.78
CA ALA A 24 -9.34 4.23 6.79
C ALA A 24 -9.39 4.80 5.37
N TRP A 25 -10.46 5.54 5.05
CA TRP A 25 -10.56 6.24 3.78
C TRP A 25 -9.43 7.26 3.60
N LEU A 26 -9.13 8.10 4.61
CA LEU A 26 -8.04 9.06 4.54
C LEU A 26 -6.69 8.36 4.34
N ALA A 27 -6.40 7.30 5.10
CA ALA A 27 -5.16 6.54 4.96
C ALA A 27 -5.01 5.97 3.54
N GLY A 28 -6.09 5.44 2.96
CA GLY A 28 -6.12 4.98 1.58
C GLY A 28 -5.88 6.09 0.57
N VAL A 29 -6.57 7.23 0.71
CA VAL A 29 -6.39 8.39 -0.18
C VAL A 29 -4.96 8.94 -0.11
N LEU A 30 -4.38 9.05 1.09
CA LEU A 30 -2.99 9.50 1.26
C LEU A 30 -2.01 8.53 0.60
N ALA A 31 -2.18 7.22 0.80
CA ALA A 31 -1.32 6.21 0.17
C ALA A 31 -1.39 6.29 -1.37
N VAL A 32 -2.58 6.42 -1.94
CA VAL A 32 -2.78 6.58 -3.39
C VAL A 32 -2.16 7.88 -3.89
N ALA A 33 -2.40 9.00 -3.21
CA ALA A 33 -1.88 10.30 -3.62
C ALA A 33 -0.35 10.32 -3.61
N LEU A 34 0.27 9.82 -2.53
CA LEU A 34 1.72 9.72 -2.43
C LEU A 34 2.30 8.83 -3.53
N CYS A 35 1.67 7.67 -3.77
CA CYS A 35 2.09 6.73 -4.81
C CYS A 35 2.00 7.38 -6.20
N ALA A 36 0.85 7.95 -6.57
CA ALA A 36 0.63 8.54 -7.88
C ALA A 36 1.59 9.68 -8.18
N VAL A 37 1.77 10.61 -7.22
CA VAL A 37 2.70 11.73 -7.38
C VAL A 37 4.14 11.23 -7.53
N ALA A 38 4.55 10.27 -6.70
CA ALA A 38 5.91 9.74 -6.72
C ALA A 38 6.22 8.89 -7.97
N VAL A 39 5.27 8.10 -8.49
CA VAL A 39 5.42 7.38 -9.77
C VAL A 39 5.64 8.37 -10.90
N VAL A 40 4.80 9.41 -10.99
CA VAL A 40 4.92 10.44 -12.04
C VAL A 40 6.26 11.16 -11.93
N ALA A 41 6.65 11.56 -10.71
CA ALA A 41 7.94 12.19 -10.46
C ALA A 41 9.11 11.27 -10.86
N GLY A 42 9.04 9.99 -10.51
CA GLY A 42 10.05 9.01 -10.89
C GLY A 42 10.16 8.81 -12.41
N PHE A 43 9.01 8.77 -13.10
CA PHE A 43 8.96 8.63 -14.56
C PHE A 43 9.53 9.84 -15.29
N GLN A 44 9.36 11.06 -14.75
CA GLN A 44 9.75 12.31 -15.41
C GLN A 44 11.13 12.85 -15.00
N ALA A 45 11.54 12.65 -13.75
CA ALA A 45 12.66 13.37 -13.15
C ALA A 45 13.93 12.53 -12.99
N ILE A 46 13.84 11.21 -13.09
CA ILE A 46 14.98 10.32 -12.89
C ILE A 46 15.65 10.04 -14.23
N ASP A 47 16.95 10.33 -14.28
CA ASP A 47 17.81 10.00 -15.41
C ASP A 47 17.73 8.49 -15.72
N PRO A 48 17.37 8.08 -16.94
CA PRO A 48 17.34 6.69 -17.35
C PRO A 48 18.65 5.95 -17.06
N ASP A 49 19.80 6.63 -17.10
CA ASP A 49 21.10 6.02 -16.80
C ASP A 49 21.25 5.62 -15.34
N TRP A 50 20.69 6.40 -14.40
CA TRP A 50 20.65 6.00 -12.99
C TRP A 50 19.79 4.75 -12.77
N ALA A 51 18.65 4.69 -13.45
CA ALA A 51 17.73 3.56 -13.36
C ALA A 51 18.36 2.30 -13.96
N ARG A 52 19.02 2.40 -15.13
CA ARG A 52 19.81 1.32 -15.74
C ARG A 52 20.94 0.86 -14.83
N ALA A 53 21.71 1.79 -14.25
CA ALA A 53 22.77 1.45 -13.32
C ALA A 53 22.24 0.74 -12.06
N SER A 54 21.07 1.13 -11.58
CA SER A 54 20.41 0.48 -10.43
C SER A 54 19.85 -0.91 -10.77
N LEU A 55 19.44 -1.13 -12.03
CA LEU A 55 19.03 -2.45 -12.53
C LEU A 55 20.25 -3.36 -12.77
N GLY A 56 21.33 -2.83 -13.35
CA GLY A 56 22.57 -3.56 -13.65
C GLY A 56 23.51 -3.76 -12.45
N ALA A 57 23.47 -2.91 -11.43
CA ALA A 57 24.16 -3.16 -10.15
C ALA A 57 23.59 -4.39 -9.41
N GLY A 58 22.45 -4.91 -9.87
CA GLY A 58 21.85 -6.17 -9.46
C GLY A 58 22.24 -7.38 -10.32
N ASP A 59 23.25 -7.29 -11.22
CA ASP A 59 23.67 -8.30 -12.23
C ASP A 59 24.12 -9.69 -11.70
N GLY A 60 23.72 -10.06 -10.50
CA GLY A 60 23.45 -11.47 -10.17
C GLY A 60 22.07 -11.97 -10.66
N ALA A 61 21.24 -11.10 -11.24
CA ALA A 61 19.83 -11.32 -11.61
C ALA A 61 19.61 -12.18 -12.88
N GLY A 62 20.58 -13.00 -13.27
CA GLY A 62 20.39 -14.08 -14.24
C GLY A 62 19.92 -15.40 -13.58
N ALA A 63 19.79 -15.44 -12.26
CA ALA A 63 19.21 -16.57 -11.56
C ALA A 63 17.69 -16.54 -11.70
N ASP A 64 17.12 -17.65 -12.16
CA ASP A 64 15.69 -17.95 -12.17
C ASP A 64 15.09 -17.60 -10.80
N LEU A 65 14.54 -16.39 -10.66
CA LEU A 65 14.04 -15.88 -9.39
C LEU A 65 12.76 -16.65 -9.09
N GLY A 66 12.88 -17.77 -8.39
CA GLY A 66 11.73 -18.59 -8.03
C GLY A 66 10.67 -17.77 -7.30
N THR A 67 9.41 -18.21 -7.36
CA THR A 67 8.24 -17.54 -6.75
C THR A 67 8.50 -17.03 -5.32
N GLY A 68 9.28 -17.78 -4.54
CA GLY A 68 9.66 -17.42 -3.17
C GLY A 68 10.45 -16.11 -3.07
N GLN A 69 11.32 -15.81 -4.05
CA GLN A 69 12.14 -14.59 -4.03
C GLN A 69 11.34 -13.35 -4.44
N ILE A 70 10.48 -13.48 -5.47
CA ILE A 70 9.53 -12.43 -5.86
C ILE A 70 8.62 -12.08 -4.68
N LEU A 71 8.02 -13.10 -4.07
CA LEU A 71 7.16 -12.92 -2.91
C LEU A 71 7.93 -12.32 -1.73
N ALA A 72 9.12 -12.81 -1.42
CA ALA A 72 9.92 -12.29 -0.31
C ALA A 72 10.27 -10.81 -0.50
N ARG A 73 10.59 -10.38 -1.73
CA ARG A 73 10.87 -8.97 -2.04
C ARG A 73 9.63 -8.11 -1.82
N ASN A 74 8.48 -8.51 -2.38
CA ASN A 74 7.23 -7.76 -2.25
C ASN A 74 6.74 -7.72 -0.79
N ALA A 75 6.80 -8.85 -0.09
CA ALA A 75 6.46 -8.94 1.32
C ALA A 75 7.40 -8.08 2.18
N ALA A 76 8.71 -8.04 1.89
CA ALA A 76 9.65 -7.18 2.59
C ALA A 76 9.30 -5.70 2.42
N VAL A 77 8.93 -5.27 1.21
CA VAL A 77 8.46 -3.90 0.97
C VAL A 77 7.16 -3.63 1.74
N ALA A 78 6.17 -4.52 1.71
CA ALA A 78 4.93 -4.34 2.46
C ALA A 78 5.15 -4.27 3.98
N LEU A 79 6.01 -5.12 4.53
CA LEU A 79 6.37 -5.10 5.95
C LEU A 79 7.14 -3.82 6.31
N PHE A 80 8.04 -3.37 5.44
CA PHE A 80 8.72 -2.07 5.59
C PHE A 80 7.72 -0.91 5.60
N LEU A 81 6.78 -0.88 4.65
CA LEU A 81 5.72 0.12 4.64
C LEU A 81 4.86 0.06 5.91
N TYR A 82 4.61 -1.13 6.45
CA TYR A 82 3.86 -1.30 7.69
C TYR A 82 4.61 -0.80 8.95
N THR A 83 5.94 -0.63 8.89
CA THR A 83 6.70 -0.06 10.02
C THR A 83 6.26 1.36 10.39
N GLY A 84 5.48 2.04 9.55
CA GLY A 84 4.84 3.32 9.91
C GLY A 84 3.99 3.25 11.16
N VAL A 85 3.42 2.10 11.46
CA VAL A 85 2.70 1.84 12.72
C VAL A 85 3.59 2.09 13.94
N ALA A 86 4.90 1.85 13.85
CA ALA A 86 5.85 2.14 14.92
C ALA A 86 6.38 3.57 14.86
N THR A 87 6.50 4.16 13.67
CA THR A 87 7.13 5.48 13.46
C THR A 87 6.13 6.62 13.28
N GLY A 88 4.84 6.45 13.63
CA GLY A 88 3.82 7.48 13.42
C GLY A 88 3.56 7.82 11.95
N GLY A 89 3.74 6.87 11.03
CA GLY A 89 3.52 7.01 9.59
C GLY A 89 4.71 7.53 8.78
N ILE A 90 5.79 7.98 9.42
CA ILE A 90 6.97 8.56 8.73
C ILE A 90 7.62 7.58 7.76
N SER A 91 7.96 6.37 8.22
CA SER A 91 8.58 5.34 7.38
C SER A 91 7.68 4.90 6.22
N THR A 92 6.36 4.82 6.43
CA THR A 92 5.41 4.56 5.34
C THR A 92 5.42 5.67 4.29
N ALA A 93 5.36 6.93 4.71
CA ALA A 93 5.32 8.07 3.79
C ALA A 93 6.60 8.10 2.92
N LEU A 94 7.78 8.00 3.55
CA LEU A 94 9.06 7.94 2.84
C LEU A 94 9.16 6.69 1.97
N GLY A 95 8.75 5.53 2.50
CA GLY A 95 8.82 4.25 1.81
C GLY A 95 7.94 4.20 0.56
N VAL A 96 6.70 4.71 0.64
CA VAL A 96 5.82 4.84 -0.53
C VAL A 96 6.46 5.73 -1.57
N VAL A 97 6.95 6.91 -1.18
CA VAL A 97 7.55 7.86 -2.12
C VAL A 97 8.76 7.24 -2.81
N MET A 98 9.71 6.69 -2.05
CA MET A 98 10.93 6.10 -2.61
C MET A 98 10.63 4.90 -3.51
N THR A 99 9.76 3.99 -3.07
CA THR A 99 9.38 2.81 -3.87
C THR A 99 8.66 3.22 -5.14
N SER A 100 7.72 4.16 -5.05
CA SER A 100 6.94 4.63 -6.21
C SER A 100 7.79 5.41 -7.21
N MET A 101 8.74 6.22 -6.73
CA MET A 101 9.73 6.87 -7.59
C MET A 101 10.58 5.85 -8.34
N TYR A 102 11.08 4.82 -7.64
CA TYR A 102 11.83 3.74 -8.27
C TYR A 102 10.99 3.03 -9.34
N VAL A 103 9.73 2.69 -9.03
CA VAL A 103 8.81 2.09 -10.02
C VAL A 103 8.65 3.02 -11.23
N GLY A 104 8.38 4.31 -11.03
CA GLY A 104 8.26 5.28 -12.13
C GLY A 104 9.49 5.33 -13.02
N ALA A 105 10.68 5.33 -12.43
CA ALA A 105 11.95 5.31 -13.18
C ALA A 105 12.14 4.00 -13.96
N THR A 106 11.83 2.85 -13.35
CA THR A 106 11.91 1.56 -14.06
C THR A 106 10.91 1.46 -15.21
N MET A 107 9.72 2.05 -15.07
CA MET A 107 8.76 2.17 -16.16
C MET A 107 9.30 3.03 -17.30
N ALA A 108 9.97 4.16 -17.00
CA ALA A 108 10.56 5.01 -18.03
C ALA A 108 11.60 4.24 -18.87
N VAL A 109 12.51 3.52 -18.21
CA VAL A 109 13.49 2.65 -18.89
C VAL A 109 12.80 1.53 -19.69
N GLY A 110 11.76 0.90 -19.14
CA GLY A 110 11.01 -0.14 -19.84
C GLY A 110 10.31 0.39 -21.10
N VAL A 111 9.70 1.57 -21.02
CA VAL A 111 9.06 2.25 -22.15
C VAL A 111 10.08 2.62 -23.22
N GLU A 112 11.26 3.10 -22.84
CA GLU A 112 12.33 3.45 -23.77
C GLU A 112 12.88 2.22 -24.52
N ASN A 113 13.04 1.10 -23.82
CA ASN A 113 13.63 -0.12 -24.38
C ASN A 113 12.66 -0.94 -25.24
N ALA A 114 11.41 -1.11 -24.78
CA ALA A 114 10.44 -2.03 -25.39
C ALA A 114 9.22 -1.32 -25.99
N GLY A 115 9.02 -0.04 -25.68
CA GLY A 115 7.78 0.67 -25.95
C GLY A 115 6.70 0.38 -24.90
N ALA A 116 5.81 1.36 -24.69
CA ALA A 116 4.76 1.26 -23.67
C ALA A 116 3.81 0.07 -23.88
N GLY A 117 3.41 -0.19 -25.13
CA GLY A 117 2.49 -1.28 -25.44
C GLY A 117 3.04 -2.66 -25.06
N ALA A 118 4.31 -2.93 -25.37
CA ALA A 118 4.96 -4.19 -25.02
C ALA A 118 5.15 -4.32 -23.51
N LEU A 119 5.61 -3.24 -22.84
CA LEU A 119 5.78 -3.22 -21.38
C LEU A 119 4.47 -3.53 -20.66
N PHE A 120 3.39 -2.80 -20.97
CA PHE A 120 2.09 -3.04 -20.35
C PHE A 120 1.55 -4.43 -20.68
N GLY A 121 1.74 -4.91 -21.91
CA GLY A 121 1.38 -6.29 -22.28
C GLY A 121 2.06 -7.35 -21.41
N GLN A 122 3.28 -7.10 -20.93
CA GLN A 122 4.03 -8.01 -20.06
C GLN A 122 3.56 -7.97 -18.60
N ILE A 123 3.29 -6.78 -18.06
CA ILE A 123 3.07 -6.62 -16.60
C ILE A 123 1.61 -6.54 -16.18
N LEU A 124 0.66 -6.29 -17.09
CA LEU A 124 -0.73 -5.96 -16.75
C LEU A 124 -1.49 -7.07 -16.01
N THR A 125 -1.05 -8.31 -16.14
CA THR A 125 -1.68 -9.50 -15.54
C THR A 125 -1.42 -9.63 -14.03
N TYR A 126 -0.23 -9.25 -13.56
CA TYR A 126 0.17 -9.39 -12.15
C TYR A 126 0.36 -8.05 -11.44
N ALA A 127 0.85 -7.02 -12.14
CA ALA A 127 1.17 -5.72 -11.56
C ALA A 127 -0.01 -5.06 -10.82
N PRO A 128 -1.28 -5.13 -11.26
CA PRO A 128 -2.39 -4.55 -10.50
C PRO A 128 -2.51 -5.13 -9.08
N PHE A 129 -2.27 -6.43 -8.91
CA PHE A 129 -2.29 -7.07 -7.60
C PHE A 129 -1.14 -6.56 -6.72
N GLU A 130 0.04 -6.40 -7.31
CA GLU A 130 1.22 -5.89 -6.61
C GLU A 130 1.05 -4.44 -6.18
N PHE A 131 0.63 -3.56 -7.09
CA PHE A 131 0.40 -2.15 -6.80
C PHE A 131 -0.70 -1.94 -5.77
N VAL A 132 -1.84 -2.62 -5.92
CA VAL A 132 -2.93 -2.52 -4.93
C VAL A 132 -2.47 -3.10 -3.60
N GLY A 133 -1.73 -4.21 -3.60
CA GLY A 133 -1.12 -4.78 -2.40
C GLY A 133 -0.23 -3.77 -1.67
N LEU A 134 0.68 -3.10 -2.36
CA LEU A 134 1.57 -2.09 -1.78
C LEU A 134 0.81 -0.86 -1.28
N ILE A 135 -0.20 -0.38 -2.01
CA ILE A 135 -1.06 0.73 -1.59
C ILE A 135 -1.82 0.36 -0.31
N VAL A 136 -2.34 -0.86 -0.21
CA VAL A 136 -3.03 -1.34 0.99
C VAL A 136 -2.06 -1.48 2.18
N ALA A 137 -0.82 -1.93 1.96
CA ALA A 137 0.21 -1.94 3.02
C ALA A 137 0.54 -0.52 3.51
N ALA A 138 0.64 0.44 2.59
CA ALA A 138 0.85 1.83 2.93
C ALA A 138 -0.33 2.42 3.72
N ALA A 139 -1.57 2.13 3.29
CA ALA A 139 -2.76 2.53 4.03
C ALA A 139 -2.76 1.92 5.45
N ALA A 140 -2.35 0.66 5.59
CA ALA A 140 -2.20 0.00 6.89
C ALA A 140 -1.15 0.71 7.78
N GLY A 141 -0.01 1.12 7.21
CA GLY A 141 1.04 1.86 7.91
C GLY A 141 0.62 3.27 8.37
N LEU A 142 -0.27 3.93 7.62
CA LEU A 142 -0.78 5.27 7.93
C LEU A 142 -2.04 5.27 8.82
N LEU A 143 -2.77 4.16 8.91
CA LEU A 143 -4.05 4.10 9.62
C LEU A 143 -3.97 4.54 11.10
N PRO A 144 -2.96 4.16 11.91
CA PRO A 144 -2.89 4.58 13.31
C PRO A 144 -2.85 6.10 13.48
N VAL A 145 -2.08 6.81 12.64
CA VAL A 145 -1.97 8.27 12.71
C VAL A 145 -3.26 8.94 12.24
N CYS A 146 -3.88 8.45 11.15
CA CYS A 146 -5.18 8.95 10.69
C CYS A 146 -6.27 8.75 11.76
N THR A 147 -6.26 7.61 12.46
CA THR A 147 -7.20 7.31 13.54
C THR A 147 -6.99 8.23 14.75
N ALA A 148 -5.73 8.49 15.11
CA ALA A 148 -5.41 9.41 16.21
C ALA A 148 -5.88 10.85 15.95
N ILE A 149 -5.83 11.31 14.70
CA ILE A 149 -6.17 12.67 14.27
C ILE A 149 -7.67 12.85 14.00
N MET A 150 -8.30 11.92 13.28
CA MET A 150 -9.67 12.11 12.76
C MET A 150 -10.78 11.62 13.68
N SER A 151 -10.49 10.68 14.59
CA SER A 151 -11.53 10.17 15.48
C SER A 151 -11.94 11.25 16.47
N PRO A 152 -13.24 11.57 16.61
CA PRO A 152 -13.70 12.62 17.51
C PRO A 152 -13.23 12.35 18.95
N PRO A 153 -12.89 13.38 19.74
CA PRO A 153 -12.66 13.20 21.17
C PRO A 153 -13.96 12.64 21.77
N PRO A 154 -13.92 11.53 22.53
CA PRO A 154 -15.13 11.08 23.19
C PRO A 154 -15.62 12.16 24.15
N SER A 155 -16.92 12.38 24.16
CA SER A 155 -17.58 13.26 25.11
C SER A 155 -17.20 12.85 26.53
N LEU A 156 -16.66 13.80 27.30
CA LEU A 156 -16.41 13.79 28.76
C LEU A 156 -15.57 12.63 29.37
N GLU A 157 -15.27 11.53 28.67
CA GLU A 157 -14.53 10.36 29.21
C GLU A 157 -13.20 10.02 28.49
N GLY A 158 -12.57 11.00 27.82
CA GLY A 158 -11.10 11.06 27.77
C GLY A 158 -10.32 9.89 27.15
N ALA A 159 -10.74 9.32 26.01
CA ALA A 159 -9.81 8.49 25.24
C ALA A 159 -8.70 9.39 24.65
N SER A 160 -7.48 9.26 25.19
CA SER A 160 -6.31 9.99 24.72
C SER A 160 -6.00 9.69 23.25
N ALA A 161 -5.33 10.61 22.56
CA ALA A 161 -4.86 10.39 21.18
C ALA A 161 -4.05 9.10 21.05
N PHE A 162 -3.29 8.74 22.09
CA PHE A 162 -2.58 7.47 22.20
C PHE A 162 -3.50 6.25 22.15
N ARG A 163 -4.63 6.26 22.90
CA ARG A 163 -5.59 5.14 22.88
C ARG A 163 -6.20 4.95 21.49
N ARG A 164 -6.49 6.06 20.79
CA ARG A 164 -7.00 6.04 19.41
C ARG A 164 -5.95 5.54 18.42
N TYR A 165 -4.69 5.91 18.63
CA TYR A 165 -3.56 5.37 17.86
C TYR A 165 -3.47 3.85 18.01
N ILE A 166 -3.45 3.33 19.25
CA ILE A 166 -3.42 1.88 19.52
C ILE A 166 -4.61 1.15 18.91
N HIS A 167 -5.81 1.74 18.97
CA HIS A 167 -6.96 1.20 18.27
C HIS A 167 -6.73 1.12 16.75
N GLY A 168 -6.17 2.17 16.15
CA GLY A 168 -5.78 2.18 14.74
C GLY A 168 -4.74 1.12 14.38
N ILE A 169 -3.83 0.74 15.29
CA ILE A 169 -2.91 -0.41 15.10
C ILE A 169 -3.70 -1.70 14.96
N THR A 170 -4.65 -1.96 15.86
CA THR A 170 -5.44 -3.19 15.78
C THR A 170 -6.30 -3.25 14.51
N ALA A 171 -6.79 -2.09 14.06
CA ALA A 171 -7.57 -1.95 12.85
C ALA A 171 -6.74 -2.06 11.55
N SER A 172 -5.41 -1.89 11.62
CA SER A 172 -4.54 -1.97 10.44
C SER A 172 -4.08 -3.38 10.11
N ILE A 173 -4.13 -4.32 11.06
CA ILE A 173 -3.72 -5.72 10.86
C ILE A 173 -4.49 -6.39 9.70
N PRO A 174 -5.83 -6.28 9.58
CA PRO A 174 -6.54 -6.86 8.44
C PRO A 174 -6.10 -6.29 7.09
N LEU A 175 -5.72 -5.01 7.03
CA LEU A 175 -5.20 -4.39 5.81
C LEU A 175 -3.83 -4.95 5.46
N LEU A 176 -2.93 -5.15 6.44
CA LEU A 176 -1.65 -5.82 6.19
C LEU A 176 -1.85 -7.24 5.66
N VAL A 177 -2.76 -8.01 6.24
CA VAL A 177 -3.07 -9.38 5.78
C VAL A 177 -3.61 -9.37 4.35
N LEU A 178 -4.54 -8.45 4.05
CA LEU A 178 -5.08 -8.28 2.70
C LEU A 178 -3.97 -7.89 1.70
N SER A 179 -3.07 -6.99 2.08
CA SER A 179 -1.91 -6.62 1.27
C SER A 179 -1.04 -7.83 0.93
N LEU A 180 -0.64 -8.60 1.95
CA LEU A 180 0.20 -9.78 1.76
C LEU A 180 -0.49 -10.84 0.87
N ALA A 181 -1.81 -11.01 1.01
CA ALA A 181 -2.59 -11.89 0.14
C ALA A 181 -2.56 -11.43 -1.33
N LEU A 182 -2.77 -10.14 -1.58
CA LEU A 182 -2.69 -9.56 -2.93
C LEU A 182 -1.29 -9.71 -3.54
N LEU A 183 -0.24 -9.43 -2.76
CA LEU A 183 1.15 -9.62 -3.20
C LEU A 183 1.47 -11.08 -3.51
N THR A 184 0.91 -12.01 -2.75
CA THR A 184 1.04 -13.45 -3.02
C THR A 184 0.38 -13.83 -4.33
N VAL A 185 -0.83 -13.32 -4.60
CA VAL A 185 -1.50 -13.55 -5.89
C VAL A 185 -0.68 -12.99 -7.05
N GLY A 186 -0.16 -11.76 -6.94
CA GLY A 186 0.71 -11.16 -7.95
C GLY A 186 1.96 -12.01 -8.23
N ALA A 187 2.69 -12.39 -7.17
CA ALA A 187 3.90 -13.19 -7.29
C ALA A 187 3.65 -14.58 -7.92
N VAL A 188 2.50 -15.21 -7.63
CA VAL A 188 2.13 -16.48 -8.26
C VAL A 188 1.84 -16.31 -9.75
N ILE A 189 1.11 -15.26 -10.13
CA ILE A 189 0.82 -14.97 -11.55
C ILE A 189 2.12 -14.70 -12.31
N GLU A 190 3.01 -13.87 -11.76
CA GLU A 190 4.31 -13.54 -12.36
C GLU A 190 5.16 -14.79 -12.56
N ALA A 191 5.26 -15.64 -11.53
CA ALA A 191 6.03 -16.88 -11.62
C ALA A 191 5.49 -17.85 -12.68
N ILE A 192 4.16 -17.96 -12.82
CA ILE A 192 3.53 -18.77 -13.88
C ILE A 192 3.92 -18.24 -15.26
N GLN A 193 3.88 -16.91 -15.47
CA GLN A 193 4.24 -16.32 -16.75
C GLN A 193 5.71 -16.52 -17.12
N ILE A 194 6.62 -16.40 -16.15
CA ILE A 194 8.04 -16.68 -16.35
C ILE A 194 8.22 -18.13 -16.80
N SER A 195 7.62 -19.08 -16.07
CA SER A 195 7.76 -20.51 -16.36
C SER A 195 7.27 -20.93 -17.75
N HIS A 196 6.21 -20.29 -18.27
CA HIS A 196 5.74 -20.53 -19.64
C HIS A 196 6.66 -19.93 -20.70
N THR A 197 7.35 -18.84 -20.38
CA THR A 197 8.26 -18.16 -21.32
C THR A 197 9.61 -18.89 -21.41
N SER A 198 10.11 -19.43 -20.31
CA SER A 198 11.36 -20.21 -20.28
C SER A 198 11.21 -21.67 -20.73
N GLY A 199 10.00 -22.25 -20.68
CA GLY A 199 9.71 -23.61 -21.16
C GLY A 199 9.57 -23.78 -22.68
N GLY A 200 9.55 -22.71 -23.46
CA GLY A 200 9.39 -22.72 -24.93
C GLY A 200 10.69 -22.77 -25.75
N LEU A 201 11.84 -22.90 -25.09
CA LEU A 201 13.18 -22.93 -25.72
C LEU A 201 13.83 -24.34 -25.71
N LEU A 202 13.03 -25.40 -25.68
CA LEU A 202 13.48 -26.79 -25.84
C LEU A 202 12.87 -27.44 -27.09
#